data_AF-A0A9E4ZPE6-F1
#
_entry.id   AF-A0A9E4ZPE6-F1
#
_cell.length_a   1.000
_cell.length_b   1.000
_cell.length_c   1.000
_cell.angle_alpha   90.00
_cell.angle_beta   90.00
_cell.angle_gamma   90.00
#
_symmetry.space_group_name_H-M   'P 1'
#
loop_
_entity.id
_entity.type
_entity.pdbx_description
1 polymer ?
#
loop_
_entity_poly.entity_id
_entity_poly.type
_entity_poly.pdbx_seq_one_letter_code
_entity_poly.pdbx_strand_id
1 'polypeptide(L)' 'MNFYIVTAVVFLILIILYALLPLYNKVSPTIGGLPMFYWYQTIMLVVTSILLLIPVLLVKEPDENKR' A
#
# COMPACT_ATOMS: atom_id res chain seq x y z
N MET A 1 16.78 -7.56 9.02
CA MET A 1 16.36 -6.28 8.43
C MET A 1 15.62 -5.49 9.51
N ASN A 2 15.90 -4.20 9.70
CA ASN A 2 15.28 -3.44 10.80
C ASN A 2 13.79 -3.20 10.52
N PHE A 3 12.89 -3.62 11.42
CA PHE A 3 11.43 -3.47 11.29
C PHE A 3 11.04 -2.07 10.85
N TYR A 4 11.58 -1.06 11.54
CA TYR A 4 11.25 0.33 11.29
C TYR A 4 11.64 0.78 9.88
N ILE A 5 12.76 0.29 9.35
CA ILE A 5 13.20 0.64 7.99
C ILE A 5 12.27 -0.01 6.96
N VAL A 6 11.92 -1.28 7.12
CA VAL A 6 10.99 -1.98 6.22
C VAL A 6 9.63 -1.29 6.20
N THR A 7 9.10 -1.01 7.39
CA THR A 7 7.82 -0.33 7.57
C THR A 7 7.84 1.07 6.96
N ALA A 8 8.92 1.85 7.18
CA ALA A 8 9.05 3.18 6.58
C ALA A 8 9.09 3.14 5.04
N VAL A 9 9.81 2.18 4.46
CA VAL A 9 9.86 1.99 3.01
C VAL A 9 8.48 1.60 2.46
N VAL A 10 7.78 0.68 3.12
CA VAL A 10 6.42 0.28 2.73
C VAL A 10 5.47 1.47 2.77
N PHE A 11 5.50 2.28 3.84
CA PHE A 11 4.68 3.48 3.92
C PHE A 11 5.04 4.51 2.85
N LEU A 12 6.32 4.70 2.54
CA LEU A 12 6.74 5.61 1.48
C LEU A 12 6.19 5.17 0.12
N ILE A 13 6.22 3.87 -0.18
CA ILE A 13 5.63 3.31 -1.40
C ILE A 13 4.12 3.58 -1.43
N LEU A 14 3.41 3.34 -0.33
CA LEU A 14 1.97 3.62 -0.23
C LEU A 14 1.66 5.11 -0.46
N ILE A 15 2.41 6.01 0.18
CA ILE A 15 2.25 7.46 0.01
C ILE A 15 2.39 7.83 -1.47
N ILE A 16 3.43 7.32 -2.15
CA ILE A 16 3.65 7.60 -3.57
C ILE A 16 2.46 7.08 -4.39
N LEU A 17 2.02 5.84 -4.18
CA LEU A 17 0.88 5.26 -4.92
C LEU A 17 -0.40 6.10 -4.75
N TYR A 18 -0.71 6.56 -3.54
CA TYR A 18 -1.88 7.41 -3.31
C TYR A 18 -1.68 8.84 -3.81
N ALA A 19 -0.46 9.37 -3.80
CA ALA A 19 -0.16 10.70 -4.36
C ALA A 19 -0.35 10.77 -5.88
N LEU A 20 -0.32 9.64 -6.58
CA LEU A 20 -0.62 9.57 -8.02
C LEU A 20 -2.13 9.70 -8.34
N LEU A 21 -3.00 9.72 -7.33
CA LEU A 21 -4.45 9.78 -7.50
C LEU A 21 -4.94 10.90 -8.45
N PRO A 22 -4.41 12.14 -8.40
CA PRO A 22 -4.86 13.21 -9.29
C PRO A 22 -4.71 12.88 -10.78
N LEU A 23 -3.79 11.98 -11.15
CA LEU A 23 -3.58 11.56 -12.55
C LEU A 23 -4.78 10.77 -13.10
N TYR A 24 -5.49 10.07 -12.23
CA TYR A 24 -6.60 9.17 -12.56
C TYR A 24 -7.95 9.70 -12.10
N ASN A 25 -7.99 10.87 -11.46
CA ASN A 25 -9.22 11.52 -11.02
C ASN A 25 -9.95 12.18 -12.21
N LYS A 26 -10.45 11.34 -13.11
CA LYS A 26 -11.19 11.74 -14.30
C LYS A 26 -12.53 11.02 -14.32
N VAL A 27 -13.56 11.72 -14.78
CA VAL A 27 -14.93 11.19 -14.95
C VAL A 27 -15.05 10.20 -16.13
N SER A 28 -14.10 10.22 -17.06
CA SER A 28 -14.04 9.28 -18.19
C SER A 28 -12.60 8.90 -18.52
N PRO A 29 -12.32 7.68 -18.99
CA PRO A 29 -13.29 6.63 -19.33
C PRO A 29 -13.93 5.95 -18.12
N THR A 30 -15.09 5.33 -18.32
CA THR A 30 -15.76 4.49 -17.32
C THR A 30 -15.62 3.01 -17.69
N ILE A 31 -15.48 2.15 -16.68
CA ILE A 31 -15.50 0.69 -16.83
C ILE A 31 -16.67 0.17 -16.00
N GLY A 32 -17.60 -0.54 -16.64
CA GLY A 32 -18.81 -1.03 -15.98
C GLY A 32 -19.71 0.10 -15.43
N GLY A 33 -19.66 1.29 -16.03
CA GLY A 33 -20.41 2.47 -15.57
C GLY A 33 -19.75 3.26 -14.44
N LEU A 34 -18.60 2.80 -13.92
CA LEU A 34 -17.85 3.49 -12.88
C LEU A 34 -16.60 4.19 -13.45
N PRO A 35 -16.30 5.44 -13.04
CA PRO A 35 -15.04 6.10 -13.37
C PRO A 35 -13.82 5.31 -12.93
N MET A 36 -12.71 5.43 -13.65
CA MET A 36 -11.46 4.73 -13.32
C MET A 36 -10.92 5.02 -11.92
N PHE A 37 -11.25 6.17 -11.34
CA PHE A 37 -10.95 6.50 -9.95
C PHE A 37 -11.36 5.37 -8.98
N TYR A 38 -12.58 4.84 -9.10
CA TYR A 38 -13.08 3.83 -8.17
C TYR A 38 -12.34 2.51 -8.34
N TRP A 39 -12.09 2.09 -9.58
CA TRP A 39 -11.30 0.90 -9.88
C TRP A 39 -9.88 1.00 -9.31
N TYR A 40 -9.25 2.17 -9.45
CA TYR A 40 -7.96 2.43 -8.85
C TYR A 40 -8.01 2.27 -7.33
N GLN A 41 -8.99 2.88 -6.65
CA GLN A 41 -9.15 2.75 -5.20
C GLN A 41 -9.37 1.30 -4.75
N THR A 42 -10.18 0.54 -5.48
CA THR A 42 -10.43 -0.88 -5.18
C THR A 42 -9.16 -1.73 -5.32
N ILE A 43 -8.39 -1.53 -6.38
CA ILE A 43 -7.10 -2.23 -6.57
C ILE A 43 -6.12 -1.81 -5.47
N MET A 44 -6.04 -0.51 -5.17
CA MET A 44 -5.16 0.01 -4.12
C MET A 44 -5.49 -0.54 -2.74
N LEU A 45 -6.74 -0.89 -2.45
CA LEU A 45 -7.13 -1.54 -1.19
C LEU A 45 -6.46 -2.92 -1.05
N VAL A 46 -6.47 -3.72 -2.13
CA VAL A 46 -5.79 -5.02 -2.16
C VAL A 46 -4.27 -4.85 -2.09
N VAL A 47 -3.71 -3.93 -2.87
CA VAL A 47 -2.26 -3.63 -2.87
C VAL A 47 -1.81 -3.17 -1.48
N THR A 48 -2.56 -2.29 -0.83
CA THR A 48 -2.25 -1.80 0.53
C THR A 48 -2.24 -2.93 1.54
N SER A 49 -3.25 -3.80 1.49
CA SER A 49 -3.33 -4.97 2.37
C SER A 49 -2.11 -5.87 2.22
N ILE A 50 -1.71 -6.16 0.98
CA ILE A 50 -0.52 -6.98 0.69
C ILE A 50 0.76 -6.30 1.19
N LEU A 51 0.93 -5.01 0.89
CA LEU A 51 2.14 -4.27 1.28
C LEU A 51 2.29 -4.18 2.81
N LEU A 52 1.19 -4.01 3.55
CA LEU A 52 1.22 -3.99 5.01
C LEU A 52 1.50 -5.36 5.65
N LEU A 53 1.25 -6.46 4.93
CA LEU A 53 1.64 -7.80 5.40
C LEU A 53 3.16 -8.03 5.36
N ILE A 54 3.87 -7.33 4.47
CA ILE A 54 5.33 -7.48 4.31
C ILE A 54 6.09 -7.30 5.63
N PRO A 55 6.00 -6.17 6.34
CA PRO A 55 6.74 -5.99 7.60
C PRO A 55 6.32 -6.99 8.68
N VAL A 56 5.05 -7.40 8.69
CA VAL A 56 4.53 -8.40 9.64
C VAL A 56 5.13 -9.79 9.40
N LEU A 57 5.28 -10.20 8.14
CA LEU A 57 5.74 -11.54 7.79
C LEU A 57 7.27 -11.66 7.69
N LEU A 58 7.95 -10.61 7.23
CA LEU A 58 9.40 -10.63 6.96
C LEU A 58 10.26 -10.20 8.15
N VAL A 59 9.67 -9.54 9.15
CA VAL A 59 10.42 -9.08 10.30
C VAL A 59 9.99 -9.87 11.52
N LYS A 60 10.80 -10.88 11.85
CA LYS A 60 10.72 -11.52 13.17
C LYS A 60 10.98 -10.47 14.24
N GLU A 61 10.19 -10.51 15.32
CA GLU A 61 10.51 -9.78 16.53
C GLU A 61 11.95 -10.11 16.94
N PRO A 62 12.76 -9.11 17.31
CA PRO A 62 14.06 -9.39 17.91
C PRO A 62 13.82 -10.23 19.16
N ASP A 63 14.41 -11.43 19.19
CA ASP A 63 14.21 -12.43 20.25
C ASP A 63 14.11 -11.78 21.64
N GLU A 64 12.92 -11.85 22.25
CA GLU A 64 12.64 -11.35 23.61
C GLU A 64 13.49 -12.10 24.68
N ASN A 65 14.11 -13.22 24.31
CA ASN A 65 14.93 -14.09 25.16
C ASN A 65 16.37 -13.60 25.35
N LYS A 66 16.56 -12.29 25.54
CA LYS A 66 17.83 -11.66 25.95
C LYS A 66 17.63 -10.55 26.99
N ARG A 67 16.65 -10.70 27.88
CA ARG A 67 16.56 -9.95 29.13
C ARG A 67 16.90 -10.84 30.31
#